data_AF-A0AAD5TSY1-F1
#
_entry.id   AF-A0AAD5TSY1-F1
#
_cell.length_a   1.000
_cell.length_b   1.000
_cell.length_c   1.000
_cell.angle_alpha   90.00
_cell.angle_beta   90.00
_cell.angle_gamma   90.00
#
_symmetry.space_group_name_H-M   'P 1'
#
loop_
_entity.id
_entity.type
_entity.pdbx_description
1 polymer ?
#
loop_
_entity_poly.entity_id
_entity_poly.type
_entity_poly.pdbx_seq_one_letter_code
_entity_poly.pdbx_strand_id
1 'polypeptide(L)'
;YYPVFRDAINDISRNETKSPSEKYAKAFNLSKKKLFNQISKKSGVDSQSSRDPCETDNECNWTGLKEKCAIRRGRKSGYCIPAWFGICHAWAPAAILEKEPKCPVIVNGVEFKPKDLKALITQIYDGAEIDSIEYGERCDLQNPLKDEFGRYIRPECRDVSPDSFHIAITNVMGTLDKAFVADMTATAEVW
;
A
#
# COMPACT_ATOMS: atom_id res chain seq x y z
N TYR A 1 -4.00 -2.78 2.83
CA TYR A 1 -2.80 -2.09 2.31
C TYR A 1 -1.55 -2.97 2.16
N TYR A 2 -1.55 -4.25 2.58
CA TYR A 2 -0.45 -5.22 2.37
C TYR A 2 0.95 -4.66 2.68
N PRO A 3 1.30 -4.56 3.98
CA PRO A 3 2.46 -3.80 4.41
C PRO A 3 3.79 -4.35 3.88
N VAL A 4 4.69 -3.46 3.49
CA VAL A 4 6.04 -3.81 3.01
C VAL A 4 6.81 -4.58 4.08
N PHE A 5 6.74 -4.15 5.34
CA PHE A 5 7.46 -4.78 6.46
C PHE A 5 7.03 -6.24 6.75
N ARG A 6 5.88 -6.67 6.21
CA ARG A 6 5.39 -8.06 6.27
C ARG A 6 5.62 -8.85 4.98
N ASP A 7 6.44 -8.33 4.08
CA ASP A 7 6.72 -8.91 2.77
C ASP A 7 5.49 -8.93 1.83
N ALA A 8 4.66 -7.89 1.89
CA ALA A 8 3.50 -7.68 1.03
C ALA A 8 2.55 -8.89 1.01
N ILE A 9 2.20 -9.40 -0.18
CA ILE A 9 1.30 -10.55 -0.33
C ILE A 9 1.99 -11.91 -0.08
N ASN A 10 3.27 -11.93 0.29
CA ASN A 10 3.93 -13.11 0.84
C ASN A 10 3.57 -13.32 2.32
N ASP A 11 2.98 -12.34 2.99
CA ASP A 11 2.52 -12.48 4.38
C ASP A 11 1.48 -13.59 4.50
N ILE A 12 1.62 -14.39 5.56
CA ILE A 12 0.63 -15.40 5.92
C ILE A 12 -0.25 -14.78 6.98
N SER A 13 -1.49 -14.48 6.58
CA SER A 13 -2.49 -13.95 7.48
C SER A 13 -2.74 -14.88 8.68
N ARG A 14 -3.09 -14.28 9.81
CA ARG A 14 -3.51 -15.01 11.02
C ARG A 14 -4.59 -16.04 10.66
N ASN A 15 -4.38 -17.29 11.08
CA ASN A 15 -5.24 -18.46 10.83
C ASN A 15 -5.18 -19.04 9.39
N GLU A 16 -4.25 -18.62 8.54
CA GLU A 16 -3.98 -19.26 7.26
C GLU A 16 -2.70 -20.11 7.31
N THR A 17 -2.62 -21.12 6.45
CA THR A 17 -1.41 -21.97 6.33
C THR A 17 -0.52 -21.59 5.16
N LYS A 18 -1.04 -20.81 4.19
CA LYS A 18 -0.36 -20.39 2.96
C LYS A 18 -0.69 -18.93 2.66
N SER A 19 0.29 -18.19 2.15
CA SER A 19 0.07 -16.82 1.69
C SER A 19 -0.69 -16.80 0.36
N PRO A 20 -1.29 -15.67 -0.02
CA PRO A 20 -1.87 -15.49 -1.35
C PRO A 20 -0.88 -15.84 -2.47
N SER A 21 0.39 -15.39 -2.35
CA SER A 21 1.42 -15.69 -3.34
C SER A 21 1.80 -17.18 -3.39
N GLU A 22 1.79 -17.90 -2.27
CA GLU A 22 2.04 -19.35 -2.25
C GLU A 22 0.89 -20.14 -2.89
N LYS A 23 -0.35 -19.72 -2.62
CA LYS A 23 -1.54 -20.30 -3.27
C LYS A 23 -1.46 -20.10 -4.78
N TYR A 24 -1.13 -18.88 -5.23
CA TYR A 24 -0.96 -18.57 -6.65
C TYR A 24 0.16 -19.40 -7.28
N ALA A 25 1.34 -19.47 -6.65
CA ALA A 25 2.44 -20.27 -7.16
C ALA A 25 2.05 -21.75 -7.31
N LYS A 26 1.35 -22.33 -6.32
CA LYS A 26 0.89 -23.72 -6.37
C LYS A 26 -0.14 -23.94 -7.49
N ALA A 27 -1.13 -23.07 -7.60
CA ALA A 27 -2.23 -23.21 -8.56
C ALA A 27 -1.72 -23.15 -10.01
N PHE A 28 -0.70 -22.34 -10.29
CA PHE A 28 -0.19 -22.12 -11.65
C PHE A 28 1.17 -22.79 -11.91
N ASN A 29 1.56 -23.77 -11.07
CA ASN A 29 2.81 -24.51 -11.19
C ASN A 29 4.07 -23.61 -11.35
N LEU A 30 4.11 -22.53 -10.57
CA LEU A 30 5.23 -21.58 -10.55
C LEU A 30 6.20 -21.92 -9.43
N SER A 31 7.47 -21.57 -9.60
CA SER A 31 8.45 -21.66 -8.52
C SER A 31 8.09 -20.69 -7.40
N LYS A 32 7.66 -21.23 -6.25
CA LYS A 32 7.38 -20.46 -5.03
C LYS A 32 8.54 -19.53 -4.67
N LYS A 33 9.78 -20.03 -4.71
CA LYS A 33 10.99 -19.24 -4.39
C LYS A 33 11.17 -18.07 -5.35
N LYS A 34 11.00 -18.29 -6.67
CA LYS A 34 11.15 -17.24 -7.68
C LYS A 34 10.08 -16.16 -7.50
N LEU A 35 8.81 -16.57 -7.36
CA LEU A 35 7.70 -15.64 -7.20
C LEU A 35 7.83 -14.81 -5.91
N PHE A 36 8.12 -15.45 -4.77
CA PHE A 36 8.31 -14.75 -3.49
C PHE A 36 9.41 -13.70 -3.57
N ASN A 37 10.54 -14.04 -4.22
CA ASN A 37 11.65 -13.10 -4.38
C ASN A 37 11.29 -11.93 -5.31
N GLN A 38 10.50 -12.17 -6.36
CA GLN A 38 10.04 -11.11 -7.25
C GLN A 38 9.08 -10.15 -6.54
N ILE A 39 8.10 -10.69 -5.80
CA ILE A 39 7.16 -9.89 -4.99
C ILE A 39 7.93 -9.08 -3.95
N SER A 40 8.81 -9.73 -3.18
CA SER A 40 9.62 -9.08 -2.15
C SER A 40 10.44 -7.91 -2.71
N LYS A 41 11.11 -8.10 -3.85
CA LYS A 41 11.90 -7.05 -4.50
C LYS A 41 11.06 -5.88 -5.05
N LYS A 42 9.81 -6.13 -5.42
CA LYS A 42 8.94 -5.10 -6.02
C LYS A 42 8.17 -4.32 -4.96
N SER A 43 7.54 -5.02 -4.02
CA SER A 43 6.58 -4.44 -3.07
C SER A 43 6.76 -4.92 -1.62
N GLY A 44 7.70 -5.83 -1.36
CA GLY A 44 7.95 -6.40 -0.03
C GLY A 44 9.30 -5.99 0.57
N VAL A 45 9.86 -6.84 1.42
CA VAL A 45 11.01 -6.47 2.27
C VAL A 45 12.25 -6.14 1.44
N ASP A 46 12.55 -6.93 0.41
CA ASP A 46 13.76 -6.72 -0.41
C ASP A 46 13.66 -5.47 -1.30
N SER A 47 12.48 -4.85 -1.47
CA SER A 47 12.35 -3.54 -2.12
C SER A 47 13.02 -2.42 -1.32
N GLN A 48 13.27 -2.66 -0.04
CA GLN A 48 13.87 -1.71 0.90
C GLN A 48 15.31 -2.08 1.27
N SER A 49 16.02 -2.80 0.41
CA SER A 49 17.36 -3.33 0.71
C SER A 49 18.44 -2.27 0.94
N SER A 50 18.15 -0.99 0.65
CA SER A 50 19.04 0.14 0.92
C SER A 50 18.89 0.71 2.34
N ARG A 51 17.87 0.28 3.09
CA ARG A 51 17.64 0.69 4.48
C ARG A 51 18.56 -0.05 5.45
N ASP A 52 18.64 0.47 6.67
CA ASP A 52 19.49 -0.09 7.71
C ASP A 52 19.15 -1.58 7.97
N PRO A 53 20.17 -2.46 8.01
CA PRO A 53 19.95 -3.87 8.32
C PRO A 53 19.60 -4.05 9.80
N CYS A 54 18.84 -5.09 10.11
CA CYS A 54 18.46 -5.40 11.48
C CYS A 54 18.25 -6.89 11.72
N GLU A 55 18.37 -7.32 12.98
CA GLU A 55 17.95 -8.66 13.44
C GLU A 55 16.80 -8.60 14.46
N THR A 56 16.60 -7.46 15.11
CA THR A 56 15.56 -7.24 16.11
C THR A 56 14.93 -5.85 15.98
N ASP A 57 13.70 -5.70 16.48
CA ASP A 57 12.98 -4.41 16.48
C ASP A 57 13.73 -3.29 17.23
N ASN A 58 14.60 -3.63 18.19
CA ASN A 58 15.33 -2.64 18.99
C ASN A 58 16.36 -1.85 18.16
N GLU A 59 16.81 -2.42 17.03
CA GLU A 59 17.76 -1.79 16.11
C GLU A 59 17.10 -0.70 15.24
N CYS A 60 15.77 -0.63 15.20
CA CYS A 60 15.00 0.25 14.30
C CYS A 60 14.36 1.48 14.98
N ASN A 61 14.71 1.77 16.24
CA ASN A 61 14.01 2.80 17.04
C ASN A 61 14.53 4.24 16.83
N TRP A 62 15.43 4.49 15.89
CA TRP A 62 16.28 5.70 15.91
C TRP A 62 15.74 6.86 15.08
N THR A 63 14.72 6.62 14.25
CA THR A 63 14.29 7.55 13.19
C THR A 63 12.98 8.30 13.49
N GLY A 64 12.27 7.98 14.59
CA GLY A 64 10.94 8.54 14.87
C GLY A 64 9.83 8.07 13.91
N LEU A 65 10.15 7.26 12.89
CA LEU A 65 9.26 6.79 11.82
C LEU A 65 8.52 5.49 12.14
N LYS A 66 8.49 5.07 13.42
CA LYS A 66 7.86 3.82 13.90
C LYS A 66 8.22 2.60 13.05
N GLU A 67 9.51 2.45 12.75
CA GLU A 67 10.03 1.37 11.91
C GLU A 67 9.96 0.01 12.62
N LYS A 68 9.90 -1.05 11.82
CA LYS A 68 9.91 -2.44 12.26
C LYS A 68 11.05 -3.18 11.60
N CYS A 69 11.67 -4.10 12.34
CA CYS A 69 12.66 -4.97 11.76
C CYS A 69 11.97 -6.02 10.88
N ALA A 70 11.98 -5.78 9.57
CA ALA A 70 11.24 -6.57 8.60
C ALA A 70 12.07 -7.76 8.13
N ILE A 71 11.84 -8.93 8.72
CA ILE A 71 12.58 -10.15 8.40
C ILE A 71 11.71 -11.10 7.57
N ARG A 72 12.17 -11.44 6.37
CA ARG A 72 11.48 -12.41 5.51
C ARG A 72 11.45 -13.80 6.15
N ARG A 73 10.39 -14.56 5.91
CA ARG A 73 10.25 -15.93 6.42
C ARG A 73 11.44 -16.80 6.01
N GLY A 74 12.10 -17.42 6.99
CA GLY A 74 13.27 -18.27 6.79
C GLY A 74 14.60 -17.50 6.66
N ARG A 75 14.60 -16.18 6.89
CA ARG A 75 15.80 -15.36 7.06
C ARG A 75 16.04 -15.06 8.54
N LYS A 76 17.26 -14.65 8.87
CA LYS A 76 17.69 -14.27 10.22
C LYS A 76 17.82 -12.75 10.42
N SER A 77 18.02 -12.02 9.33
CA SER A 77 18.13 -10.57 9.30
C SER A 77 17.25 -9.98 8.20
N GLY A 78 16.98 -8.69 8.31
CA GLY A 78 16.11 -7.92 7.46
C GLY A 78 16.52 -6.46 7.43
N TYR A 79 15.53 -5.57 7.26
CA TYR A 79 15.75 -4.13 7.18
C TYR A 79 14.76 -3.38 8.08
N CYS A 80 15.16 -2.22 8.59
CA CYS A 80 14.26 -1.32 9.33
C CYS A 80 13.31 -0.62 8.36
N ILE A 81 12.03 -1.01 8.35
CA ILE A 81 11.03 -0.51 7.39
C ILE A 81 9.89 0.18 8.14
N PRO A 82 9.48 1.41 7.76
CA PRO A 82 8.31 2.07 8.33
C PRO A 82 7.05 1.21 8.19
N ALA A 83 6.29 1.05 9.29
CA ALA A 83 5.12 0.16 9.30
C ALA A 83 3.95 0.62 8.42
N TRP A 84 3.95 1.89 8.00
CA TRP A 84 2.95 2.47 7.11
C TRP A 84 3.21 2.17 5.63
N PHE A 85 4.44 1.81 5.24
CA PHE A 85 4.74 1.44 3.86
C PHE A 85 3.87 0.26 3.41
N GLY A 86 3.23 0.42 2.26
CA GLY A 86 2.43 -0.62 1.63
C GLY A 86 1.90 -0.17 0.27
N ILE A 87 0.96 -0.95 -0.24
CA ILE A 87 0.33 -0.76 -1.56
C ILE A 87 -1.12 -0.28 -1.38
N CYS A 88 -1.35 0.67 -0.46
CA CYS A 88 -2.66 1.34 -0.28
C CYS A 88 -3.12 2.03 -1.57
N HIS A 89 -2.21 2.73 -2.24
CA HIS A 89 -2.43 3.38 -3.53
C HIS A 89 -2.91 2.42 -4.63
N ALA A 90 -2.59 1.13 -4.54
CA ALA A 90 -3.07 0.10 -5.46
C ALA A 90 -4.41 -0.52 -5.00
N TRP A 91 -4.58 -0.69 -3.69
CA TRP A 91 -5.80 -1.26 -3.12
C TRP A 91 -7.01 -0.36 -3.32
N ALA A 92 -6.84 0.96 -3.14
CA ALA A 92 -7.90 1.94 -3.23
C ALA A 92 -8.59 1.96 -4.61
N PRO A 93 -7.88 2.09 -5.75
CA PRO A 93 -8.51 1.99 -7.07
C PRO A 93 -9.05 0.59 -7.35
N ALA A 94 -8.37 -0.48 -6.94
CA ALA A 94 -8.90 -1.85 -7.10
C ALA A 94 -10.25 -2.03 -6.37
N ALA A 95 -10.44 -1.39 -5.22
CA ALA A 95 -11.70 -1.45 -4.47
C ALA A 95 -12.86 -0.71 -5.18
N ILE A 96 -12.55 0.27 -6.03
CA ILE A 96 -13.55 1.02 -6.81
C ILE A 96 -13.85 0.31 -8.13
N LEU A 97 -12.80 -0.13 -8.83
CA LEU A 97 -12.88 -0.60 -10.21
C LEU A 97 -13.26 -2.08 -10.33
N GLU A 98 -12.96 -2.88 -9.31
CA GLU A 98 -13.16 -4.33 -9.36
C GLU A 98 -14.38 -4.76 -8.54
N LYS A 99 -15.11 -5.75 -9.06
CA LYS A 99 -16.19 -6.37 -8.29
C LYS A 99 -15.61 -7.11 -7.10
N GLU A 100 -16.11 -6.79 -5.92
CA GLU A 100 -15.61 -7.41 -4.68
C GLU A 100 -15.78 -8.94 -4.71
N PRO A 101 -14.70 -9.72 -4.49
CA PRO A 101 -14.81 -11.16 -4.29
C PRO A 101 -15.72 -11.51 -3.10
N LYS A 102 -16.74 -12.35 -3.33
CA LYS A 102 -17.74 -12.70 -2.30
C LYS A 102 -17.57 -14.11 -1.72
N CYS A 103 -17.14 -15.06 -2.52
CA CYS A 103 -17.01 -16.47 -2.11
C CYS A 103 -15.64 -17.04 -2.47
N PRO A 104 -15.20 -18.13 -1.80
CA PRO A 104 -14.01 -18.85 -2.19
C PRO A 104 -14.15 -19.48 -3.58
N VAL A 105 -13.03 -19.61 -4.29
CA VAL A 105 -12.94 -20.28 -5.60
C VAL A 105 -11.83 -21.31 -5.57
N ILE A 106 -12.02 -22.42 -6.28
CA ILE A 106 -10.99 -23.46 -6.41
C ILE A 106 -10.41 -23.38 -7.83
N VAL A 107 -9.10 -23.18 -7.92
CA VAL A 107 -8.36 -23.16 -9.18
C VAL A 107 -7.23 -24.18 -9.09
N ASN A 108 -7.21 -25.16 -10.00
CA ASN A 108 -6.20 -26.22 -10.05
C ASN A 108 -5.96 -26.91 -8.69
N GLY A 109 -7.05 -27.21 -7.96
CA GLY A 109 -7.01 -27.88 -6.66
C GLY A 109 -6.50 -27.00 -5.51
N VAL A 110 -6.43 -25.68 -5.70
CA VAL A 110 -6.11 -24.70 -4.65
C VAL A 110 -7.30 -23.80 -4.40
N GLU A 111 -7.77 -23.76 -3.16
CA GLU A 111 -8.82 -22.84 -2.73
C GLU A 111 -8.23 -21.43 -2.46
N PHE A 112 -8.79 -20.43 -3.14
CA PHE A 112 -8.58 -19.01 -2.90
C PHE A 112 -9.80 -18.44 -2.21
N LYS A 113 -9.63 -17.93 -0.99
CA LYS A 113 -10.66 -17.19 -0.27
C LYS A 113 -10.76 -15.77 -0.85
N PRO A 114 -11.87 -15.05 -0.61
CA PRO A 114 -12.00 -13.65 -1.03
C PRO A 114 -10.81 -12.76 -0.67
N LYS A 115 -10.21 -12.97 0.50
CA LYS A 115 -9.02 -12.23 0.95
C LYS A 115 -7.78 -12.51 0.10
N ASP A 116 -7.60 -13.74 -0.38
CA ASP A 116 -6.49 -14.08 -1.27
C ASP A 116 -6.66 -13.38 -2.62
N LEU A 117 -7.88 -13.37 -3.16
CA LEU A 117 -8.20 -12.69 -4.42
C LEU A 117 -8.00 -11.17 -4.30
N LYS A 118 -8.44 -10.56 -3.19
CA LYS A 118 -8.16 -9.15 -2.88
C LYS A 118 -6.66 -8.84 -2.82
N ALA A 119 -5.85 -9.75 -2.28
CA ALA A 119 -4.41 -9.58 -2.23
C ALA A 119 -3.77 -9.64 -3.62
N LEU A 120 -4.15 -10.63 -4.42
CA LEU A 120 -3.63 -10.82 -5.76
C LEU A 120 -4.00 -9.64 -6.67
N ILE A 121 -5.26 -9.19 -6.65
CA ILE A 121 -5.70 -8.07 -7.48
C ILE A 121 -5.02 -6.75 -7.07
N THR A 122 -4.84 -6.53 -5.77
CA THR A 122 -4.10 -5.36 -5.29
C THR A 122 -2.64 -5.38 -5.78
N GLN A 123 -1.98 -6.55 -5.77
CA GLN A 123 -0.61 -6.68 -6.27
C GLN A 123 -0.52 -6.47 -7.80
N ILE A 124 -1.58 -6.78 -8.54
CA ILE A 124 -1.66 -6.46 -9.98
C ILE A 124 -1.72 -4.96 -10.18
N TYR A 125 -2.59 -4.27 -9.43
CA TYR A 125 -2.75 -2.81 -9.52
C TYR A 125 -1.48 -2.04 -9.14
N ASP A 126 -0.67 -2.54 -8.19
CA ASP A 126 0.65 -1.98 -7.82
C ASP A 126 1.68 -2.05 -8.97
N GLY A 127 1.53 -3.01 -9.88
CA GLY A 127 2.39 -3.18 -11.04
C GLY A 127 1.80 -2.64 -12.35
N ALA A 128 0.56 -2.16 -12.33
CA ALA A 128 -0.16 -1.71 -13.52
C ALA A 128 0.00 -0.20 -13.71
N GLU A 129 0.03 0.22 -14.97
CA GLU A 129 -0.14 1.63 -15.33
C GLU A 129 -1.65 1.89 -15.38
N ILE A 130 -2.14 2.71 -14.46
CA ILE A 130 -3.54 3.07 -14.33
C ILE A 130 -3.64 4.56 -14.54
N ASP A 131 -4.41 4.99 -15.53
CA ASP A 131 -4.67 6.40 -15.77
C ASP A 131 -5.38 7.00 -14.53
N SER A 132 -4.73 7.99 -13.91
CA SER A 132 -5.27 8.75 -12.77
C SER A 132 -5.46 10.21 -13.16
N ILE A 133 -6.49 10.83 -12.56
CA ILE A 133 -6.64 12.28 -12.51
C ILE A 133 -6.42 12.67 -11.06
N GLU A 134 -5.35 13.41 -10.81
CA GLU A 134 -4.93 13.82 -9.46
C GLU A 134 -5.25 15.30 -9.25
N TYR A 135 -5.72 15.62 -8.05
CA TYR A 135 -6.02 16.99 -7.65
C TYR A 135 -5.51 17.21 -6.23
N GLY A 136 -4.70 18.25 -6.05
CA GLY A 136 -3.93 18.49 -4.84
C GLY A 136 -2.44 18.31 -5.09
N GLU A 137 -1.62 18.86 -4.20
CA GLU A 137 -0.17 18.79 -4.25
C GLU A 137 0.41 18.46 -2.88
N ARG A 138 1.55 17.76 -2.88
CA ARG A 138 2.25 17.44 -1.64
C ARG A 138 3.05 18.66 -1.15
N CYS A 139 2.80 19.08 0.09
CA CYS A 139 3.62 20.07 0.77
C CYS A 139 4.78 19.41 1.54
N ASP A 140 5.97 19.38 0.93
CA ASP A 140 7.18 18.76 1.52
C ASP A 140 7.98 19.69 2.45
N LEU A 141 7.39 20.80 2.87
CA LEU A 141 8.03 21.76 3.76
C LEU A 141 7.72 21.47 5.22
N GLN A 142 8.77 21.46 6.05
CA GLN A 142 8.61 21.44 7.49
C GLN A 142 8.27 22.85 7.98
N ASN A 143 7.13 22.99 8.67
CA ASN A 143 6.62 24.27 9.20
C ASN A 143 6.50 25.41 8.16
N PRO A 144 5.68 25.24 7.10
CA PRO A 144 5.56 26.25 6.05
C PRO A 144 5.00 27.56 6.59
N LEU A 145 5.54 28.69 6.09
CA LEU A 145 5.15 30.03 6.51
C LEU A 145 3.70 30.33 6.16
N LYS A 146 3.05 31.09 7.04
CA LYS A 146 1.67 31.55 6.90
C LYS A 146 1.60 33.07 6.78
N ASP A 147 0.61 33.57 6.06
CA ASP A 147 0.28 34.99 6.01
C ASP A 147 -0.42 35.45 7.29
N GLU A 148 -0.75 36.75 7.37
CA GLU A 148 -1.43 37.35 8.52
C GLU A 148 -2.82 36.75 8.81
N PHE A 149 -3.42 36.05 7.85
CA PHE A 149 -4.71 35.38 7.96
C PHE A 149 -4.56 33.88 8.27
N GLY A 150 -3.34 33.38 8.46
CA GLY A 150 -3.06 31.99 8.78
C GLY A 150 -3.03 31.04 7.57
N ARG A 151 -3.07 31.56 6.34
CA ARG A 151 -2.99 30.74 5.11
C ARG A 151 -1.53 30.50 4.75
N TYR A 152 -1.21 29.32 4.25
CA TYR A 152 0.13 29.05 3.76
C TYR A 152 0.51 29.97 2.60
N ILE A 153 1.72 30.52 2.62
CA ILE A 153 2.20 31.43 1.57
C ILE A 153 2.46 30.65 0.28
N ARG A 154 3.04 29.45 0.42
CA ARG A 154 3.36 28.52 -0.67
C ARG A 154 2.08 27.90 -1.26
N PRO A 155 1.83 28.02 -2.57
CA PRO A 155 0.66 27.42 -3.23
C PRO A 155 0.53 25.91 -2.98
N GLU A 156 1.63 25.17 -3.07
CA GLU A 156 1.68 23.71 -2.85
C GLU A 156 1.26 23.31 -1.43
N CYS A 157 1.36 24.22 -0.47
CA CYS A 157 0.93 24.01 0.92
C CYS A 157 -0.46 24.55 1.20
N ARG A 158 -1.08 25.30 0.26
CA ARG A 158 -2.51 25.61 0.33
C ARG A 158 -3.36 24.40 -0.06
N ASP A 159 -2.81 23.57 -0.95
CA ASP A 159 -3.34 22.27 -1.37
C ASP A 159 -4.85 22.34 -1.70
N VAL A 160 -5.59 21.24 -1.51
CA VAL A 160 -7.03 21.14 -1.71
C VAL A 160 -7.78 22.11 -0.79
N SER A 161 -8.40 23.14 -1.38
CA SER A 161 -9.22 24.09 -0.65
C SER A 161 -10.62 23.52 -0.35
N PRO A 162 -11.30 24.02 0.70
CA PRO A 162 -12.65 23.51 1.05
C PRO A 162 -13.68 23.68 -0.07
N ASP A 163 -13.59 24.75 -0.86
CA ASP A 163 -14.47 25.01 -1.99
C ASP A 163 -14.22 24.04 -3.16
N SER A 164 -12.96 23.77 -3.51
CA SER A 164 -12.65 22.82 -4.58
C SER A 164 -12.99 21.39 -4.18
N PHE A 165 -12.72 21.01 -2.92
CA PHE A 165 -13.17 19.74 -2.36
C PHE A 165 -14.69 19.58 -2.45
N HIS A 166 -15.44 20.62 -2.06
CA HIS A 166 -16.90 20.61 -2.12
C HIS A 166 -17.42 20.45 -3.56
N ILE A 167 -16.83 21.15 -4.52
CA ILE A 167 -17.17 21.02 -5.95
C ILE A 167 -16.85 19.61 -6.45
N ALA A 168 -15.66 19.09 -6.12
CA ALA A 168 -15.24 17.75 -6.54
C ALA A 168 -16.17 16.67 -6.00
N ILE A 169 -16.45 16.65 -4.68
CA ILE A 169 -17.29 15.60 -4.08
C ILE A 169 -18.73 15.65 -4.60
N THR A 170 -19.32 16.84 -4.72
CA THR A 170 -20.71 17.00 -5.19
C THR A 170 -20.89 16.60 -6.65
N ASN A 171 -19.91 16.89 -7.50
CA ASN A 171 -19.97 16.50 -8.90
C ASN A 171 -19.60 15.03 -9.10
N VAL A 172 -18.47 14.56 -8.55
CA VAL A 172 -17.98 13.19 -8.74
C VAL A 172 -18.94 12.17 -8.13
N MET A 173 -19.32 12.32 -6.85
CA MET A 173 -20.21 11.37 -6.20
C MET A 173 -21.68 11.64 -6.49
N GLY A 174 -22.11 12.90 -6.52
CA GLY A 174 -23.52 13.26 -6.65
C GLY A 174 -24.04 13.25 -8.08
N THR A 175 -23.31 13.86 -9.01
CA THR A 175 -23.77 14.06 -10.40
C THR A 175 -23.29 12.96 -11.34
N LEU A 176 -22.04 12.53 -11.19
CA LEU A 176 -21.41 11.54 -12.06
C LEU A 176 -21.55 10.10 -11.55
N ASP A 177 -22.03 9.90 -10.32
CA ASP A 177 -22.15 8.61 -9.64
C ASP A 177 -20.84 7.80 -9.70
N LYS A 178 -19.73 8.48 -9.38
CA LYS A 178 -18.38 7.91 -9.32
C LYS A 178 -17.80 8.02 -7.92
N ALA A 179 -16.90 7.10 -7.59
CA ALA A 179 -16.05 7.19 -6.41
C ALA A 179 -14.67 7.75 -6.78
N PHE A 180 -13.96 8.28 -5.79
CA PHE A 180 -12.58 8.73 -5.90
C PHE A 180 -11.77 8.25 -4.69
N VAL A 181 -10.44 8.33 -4.81
CA VAL A 181 -9.49 8.04 -3.73
C VAL A 181 -9.03 9.37 -3.14
N ALA A 182 -8.86 9.43 -1.82
CA ALA A 182 -8.37 10.61 -1.13
C ALA A 182 -7.38 10.21 -0.04
N ASP A 183 -6.29 10.97 0.08
CA ASP A 183 -5.45 10.94 1.29
C ASP A 183 -6.22 11.62 2.42
N MET A 184 -6.54 10.85 3.46
CA MET A 184 -7.32 11.33 4.59
C MET A 184 -6.44 11.84 5.74
N THR A 185 -5.12 11.91 5.52
CA THR A 185 -4.14 12.35 6.52
C THR A 185 -3.29 13.50 6.02
N ALA A 186 -3.28 14.62 6.75
CA ALA A 186 -2.37 15.73 6.47
C ALA A 186 -1.02 15.55 7.19
N THR A 187 -0.33 14.43 6.94
CA THR A 187 0.95 14.09 7.58
C THR A 187 2.00 13.68 6.56
N ALA A 188 3.20 13.27 7.01
CA ALA A 188 4.23 12.76 6.11
C ALA A 188 3.88 11.37 5.51
N GLU A 189 3.06 10.59 6.24
CA GLU A 189 2.48 9.33 5.76
C GLU A 189 1.32 9.64 4.82
N VAL A 190 1.15 8.83 3.77
CA VAL A 190 0.05 8.94 2.79
C VAL A 190 -0.84 7.71 2.93
N TRP A 191 -2.15 7.91 3.12
CA TRP A 191 -3.10 6.83 3.44
C TRP A 191 -4.31 6.73 2.52
#